data_AF-A0A924YK76-F1
#
_entry.id   AF-A0A924YK76-F1
#
_cell.length_a   1.000
_cell.length_b   1.000
_cell.length_c   1.000
_cell.angle_alpha   90.00
_cell.angle_beta   90.00
_cell.angle_gamma   90.00
#
_symmetry.space_group_name_H-M   'P 1'
#
loop_
_entity.id
_entity.type
_entity.pdbx_description
1 polymer ?
#
loop_
_entity_poly.entity_id
_entity_poly.type
_entity_poly.pdbx_seq_one_letter_code
_entity_poly.pdbx_strand_id
1 'polypeptide(L)' 'APKPLHFFIERYMDAYIEEMRQFIDAVMNDKPVPVTGADGRAPLVMAEAAWKSVREGRLVRLDEIE' A
#
# COMPACT_ATOMS: atom_id res chain seq x y z
N ALA A 1 2.10 23.65 -14.72
CA ALA A 1 2.69 22.44 -14.12
C ALA A 1 2.99 21.44 -15.24
N PRO A 2 4.12 20.71 -15.21
CA PRO A 2 4.38 19.67 -16.21
C PRO A 2 3.29 18.60 -16.13
N LYS A 3 2.87 18.10 -17.29
CA LYS A 3 1.85 17.03 -17.39
C LYS A 3 2.40 15.72 -16.80
N PRO A 4 1.58 14.89 -16.13
CA PRO A 4 2.03 13.59 -15.66
C PRO A 4 2.57 12.76 -16.83
N LEU A 5 3.70 12.08 -16.63
CA LEU A 5 4.27 11.15 -17.62
C LEU A 5 3.21 10.13 -18.04
N HIS A 6 3.21 9.76 -19.31
CA HIS A 6 2.10 9.09 -19.99
C HIS A 6 1.87 7.62 -19.60
N PHE A 7 2.62 7.08 -18.62
CA PHE A 7 2.42 5.71 -18.17
C PHE A 7 2.88 5.51 -16.71
N PHE A 8 2.05 4.82 -15.91
CA PHE A 8 2.29 4.57 -14.48
C PHE A 8 3.64 3.89 -14.22
N ILE A 9 4.03 2.95 -15.09
CA ILE A 9 5.29 2.22 -14.97
C ILE A 9 6.49 3.16 -15.18
N GLU A 10 6.46 4.05 -16.17
CA GLU A 10 7.57 4.99 -16.41
C GLU A 10 7.78 5.92 -15.21
N ARG A 11 6.69 6.30 -14.52
CA ARG A 11 6.76 7.15 -13.34
C ARG A 11 7.33 6.45 -12.10
N TYR A 12 7.13 5.14 -11.98
CA TYR A 12 7.46 4.37 -10.78
C TYR A 12 8.50 3.27 -11.01
N MET A 13 9.14 3.24 -12.18
CA MET A 13 10.14 2.23 -12.53
C MET A 13 11.24 2.12 -11.47
N ASP A 14 11.78 3.25 -11.01
CA ASP A 14 12.81 3.27 -9.97
C ASP A 14 12.30 2.71 -8.64
N ALA A 15 11.02 2.97 -8.30
CA ALA A 15 10.41 2.45 -7.08
C ALA A 15 10.24 0.92 -7.14
N TYR A 16 9.81 0.38 -8.28
CA TYR A 16 9.71 -1.08 -8.48
C TYR A 16 11.07 -1.78 -8.43
N ILE A 17 12.10 -1.17 -9.04
CA ILE A 17 13.46 -1.70 -8.98
C ILE A 17 13.94 -1.74 -7.52
N GLU A 18 13.69 -0.68 -6.77
CA GLU A 18 14.11 -0.57 -5.39
C GLU A 18 13.36 -1.52 -4.45
N GLU A 19 12.04 -1.67 -4.63
CA GLU A 19 11.23 -2.67 -3.94
C GLU A 19 11.79 -4.09 -4.14
N MET A 20 12.09 -4.47 -5.39
CA MET A 20 12.67 -5.79 -5.69
C MET A 20 14.04 -5.97 -5.04
N ARG A 21 14.91 -4.95 -5.06
CA ARG A 21 16.23 -5.02 -4.41
C ARG A 21 16.11 -5.28 -2.91
N GLN A 22 15.22 -4.55 -2.24
CA GLN A 22 15.02 -4.70 -0.79
C GLN A 22 14.45 -6.08 -0.45
N PHE A 23 13.51 -6.58 -1.25
CA PHE A 23 12.97 -7.92 -1.06
C PHE A 23 14.03 -9.01 -1.27
N ILE A 24 14.84 -8.91 -2.33
CA ILE A 24 15.94 -9.85 -2.58
C ILE A 24 16.98 -9.80 -1.46
N ASP A 25 17.37 -8.62 -0.98
CA ASP A 25 18.30 -8.47 0.15
C ASP A 25 17.75 -9.11 1.43
N ALA A 26 16.46 -8.94 1.70
CA ALA A 26 15.80 -9.54 2.85
C ALA A 26 15.83 -11.07 2.79
N VAL A 27 15.52 -11.65 1.63
CA VAL A 27 15.55 -13.11 1.40
C VAL A 27 16.98 -13.65 1.49
N MET A 28 17.94 -13.01 0.84
CA MET A 28 19.32 -13.50 0.74
C MET A 28 20.09 -13.42 2.06
N ASN A 29 19.75 -12.45 2.92
CA ASN A 29 20.48 -12.18 4.16
C ASN A 29 19.67 -12.45 5.43
N ASP A 30 18.52 -13.13 5.31
CA ASP A 30 17.61 -13.42 6.43
C ASP A 30 17.29 -12.17 7.26
N LYS A 31 16.99 -11.06 6.58
CA LYS A 31 16.62 -9.78 7.22
C LYS A 31 15.10 -9.62 7.22
N PRO A 32 14.53 -8.84 8.16
CA PRO A 32 13.14 -8.44 8.08
C PRO A 32 12.83 -7.73 6.76
N VAL A 33 11.68 -8.03 6.16
CA VAL A 33 11.16 -7.26 5.04
C VAL A 33 10.72 -5.87 5.50
N PRO A 34 10.91 -4.82 4.68
CA PRO A 34 10.52 -3.45 5.02
C PRO A 34 8.99 -3.25 5.04
N VAL A 35 8.25 -4.11 4.34
CA VAL A 35 6.78 -4.10 4.27
C VAL A 35 6.28 -5.49 4.62
N THR A 36 5.45 -5.57 5.65
CA THR A 36 4.91 -6.82 6.20
C THR A 36 3.47 -7.07 5.75
N GLY A 37 2.92 -8.24 6.06
CA GLY A 37 1.50 -8.52 5.84
C GLY A 37 0.56 -7.57 6.61
N ALA A 38 0.99 -7.07 7.77
CA ALA A 38 0.21 -6.11 8.54
C ALA A 38 0.08 -4.76 7.82
N ASP A 39 1.15 -4.32 7.15
CA ASP A 39 1.17 -3.11 6.33
C ASP A 39 0.28 -3.25 5.10
N GLY A 40 0.09 -4.47 4.59
CA GLY A 40 -0.90 -4.78 3.55
C GLY A 40 -2.35 -4.80 4.04
N ARG A 41 -2.61 -5.27 5.27
CA ARG A 41 -3.96 -5.34 5.85
C ARG A 41 -4.49 -3.96 6.23
N ALA A 42 -3.67 -3.10 6.81
CA ALA A 42 -4.08 -1.78 7.28
C ALA A 42 -4.84 -0.93 6.23
N PRO A 43 -4.35 -0.75 4.99
CA PRO A 43 -5.07 0.02 3.97
C PRO A 43 -6.37 -0.65 3.50
N LEU A 44 -6.48 -1.99 3.55
CA LEU A 44 -7.72 -2.69 3.23
C LEU A 44 -8.81 -2.37 4.25
N VAL A 45 -8.48 -2.43 5.53
CA VAL A 45 -9.37 -2.06 6.64
C VAL A 45 -9.83 -0.60 6.50
N MET A 46 -8.91 0.30 6.14
CA MET A 46 -9.25 1.72 5.87
C MET A 46 -10.20 1.87 4.68
N ALA A 47 -9.97 1.13 3.59
CA ALA A 47 -10.81 1.17 2.41
C ALA A 47 -12.23 0.66 2.69
N GLU A 48 -12.36 -0.42 3.46
CA GLU A 48 -13.66 -0.96 3.87
C GLU A 48 -14.41 -0.02 4.81
N ALA A 49 -13.71 0.59 5.79
CA ALA A 49 -14.31 1.61 6.66
C ALA A 49 -14.82 2.81 5.87
N ALA A 50 -14.03 3.31 4.91
CA ALA A 50 -14.42 4.40 4.04
C ALA A 50 -15.65 4.03 3.17
N TRP A 51 -15.66 2.81 2.64
CA TRP A 51 -16.78 2.29 1.86
C TRP A 51 -18.07 2.20 2.68
N LYS A 52 -17.99 1.67 3.90
CA LYS A 52 -19.11 1.61 4.84
C LYS A 52 -19.60 3.01 5.22
N SER A 53 -18.68 3.94 5.49
CA SER A 53 -18.99 5.34 5.82
C SER A 53 -19.79 6.05 4.72
N VAL A 54 -19.38 5.92 3.46
CA VAL A 54 -20.10 6.51 2.32
C VAL A 54 -21.53 5.97 2.21
N ARG A 55 -21.74 4.68 2.49
CA ARG A 55 -23.05 4.04 2.39
C ARG A 55 -23.97 4.38 3.56
N GLU A 56 -23.44 4.52 4.76
CA GLU A 56 -24.22 4.78 5.97
C GLU A 56 -24.35 6.29 6.26
N GLY A 57 -23.60 7.15 5.57
CA GLY A 57 -23.65 8.60 5.78
C GLY A 57 -23.14 9.03 7.16
N ARG A 58 -22.30 8.22 7.81
CA ARG A 58 -21.73 8.48 9.14
C ARG A 58 -20.25 8.15 9.19
N LEU A 59 -19.58 8.65 10.22
CA LEU A 59 -18.23 8.23 10.55
C LEU A 59 -18.22 6.76 11.02
N VAL A 60 -17.28 5.99 10.49
CA VAL A 60 -17.03 4.59 10.82
C VAL A 60 -15.62 4.48 11.40
N ARG A 61 -15.50 3.94 12.61
CA ARG A 61 -14.20 3.71 13.25
C ARG A 61 -13.56 2.43 12.69
N LEU A 62 -12.22 2.38 12.66
CA LEU A 62 -11.50 1.23 12.09
C LEU A 62 -11.70 -0.06 12.88
N ASP A 63 -12.03 0.02 14.17
CA ASP A 63 -12.34 -1.16 14.99
C ASP A 63 -13.76 -1.71 14.75
N GLU A 64 -14.53 -1.10 13.86
CA GLU A 64 -15.78 -1.67 13.33
C GLU A 64 -15.56 -2.60 12.12
N ILE A 65 -14.32 -2.78 11.65
CA ILE A 65 -13.94 -3.55 10.46
C ILE A 65 -13.01 -4.71 10.86
N GLU A 66 -13.37 -5.93 10.44
CA GLU A 66 -12.67 -7.19 10.77
C GLU A 66 -11.51 -7.55 9.84
#